data_AF-A0A553PEC8-F1
#
_entry.id   AF-A0A553PEC8-F1
#
_cell.length_a   1.000
_cell.length_b   1.000
_cell.length_c   1.000
_cell.angle_alpha   90.00
_cell.angle_beta   90.00
_cell.angle_gamma   90.00
#
_symmetry.space_group_name_H-M   'P 1'
#
loop_
_entity.id
_entity.type
_entity.pdbx_description
1 polymer ?
#
loop_
_entity_poly.entity_id
_entity_poly.type
_entity_poly.pdbx_seq_one_letter_code
_entity_poly.pdbx_strand_id
1 'polypeptide(L)'
;MSTSSPEGVKKLLENMQADLRSLSMESKKKFPPVKEAAESGIVKIKTISARNTDILAALKENSSEMVQPFLMGCGTKEPKITQLSLAAIQRLMSHEVVSEAAAGNIIHMLWQLMEFGLEELKLLQTVLVLLTTNTTVHDEALAKAIVLCFRLHFTKDNITNNTAAATVRQVVTVVFERMVAEEQRFKGVVEEAPLVQGNSNRRCVTTLRPCAKDAYMLFQDLCQLVNADAPYWLVGMTEMTRTFGLELLESVLNDFPQVFLQHQEFSFLLKERVCPLVIKLFSPNIKFRQGCGSAGGSGGSSSSPAPLEKPYFPICM
;
A
#
# COMPACT_ATOMS: atom_id res chain seq x y z
N MET A 1 19.61 4.46 10.92
CA MET A 1 20.68 5.43 11.22
C MET A 1 20.03 6.62 11.90
N SER A 2 20.54 7.03 13.05
CA SER A 2 19.87 7.88 14.05
C SER A 2 19.46 9.25 13.51
N THR A 3 18.19 9.40 13.13
CA THR A 3 17.55 10.66 12.68
C THR A 3 17.41 11.70 13.80
N SER A 4 17.67 11.29 15.05
CA SER A 4 17.60 12.11 16.27
C SER A 4 18.90 12.81 16.65
N SER A 5 20.00 12.63 15.90
CA SER A 5 21.23 13.39 16.21
C SER A 5 21.06 14.86 15.80
N PRO A 6 21.58 15.83 16.59
CA PRO A 6 21.49 17.26 16.27
C PRO A 6 22.05 17.59 14.86
N GLU A 7 23.08 16.87 14.43
CA GLU A 7 23.67 16.98 13.10
C GLU A 7 22.73 16.46 12.01
N GLY A 8 22.02 15.35 12.26
CA GLY A 8 21.03 14.79 11.34
C GLY A 8 19.85 15.74 11.12
N VAL A 9 19.38 16.39 12.19
CA VAL A 9 18.29 17.39 12.12
C VAL A 9 18.73 18.63 11.34
N LYS A 10 19.94 19.13 11.59
CA LYS A 10 20.49 20.27 10.82
C LYS A 10 20.61 19.94 9.33
N LYS A 11 21.13 18.76 9.00
CA LYS A 11 21.25 18.28 7.62
C LYS A 11 19.89 18.13 6.94
N LEU A 12 18.87 17.67 7.66
CA LEU A 12 17.49 17.60 7.17
C LEU A 12 16.98 18.99 6.78
N LEU A 13 17.13 19.99 7.65
CA LEU A 13 16.70 21.36 7.38
C LEU A 13 17.40 21.98 6.17
N GLU A 14 18.71 21.75 6.04
CA GLU A 14 19.50 22.22 4.90
C GLU A 14 19.03 21.57 3.59
N ASN A 15 18.81 20.26 3.59
CA ASN A 15 18.29 19.53 2.43
C ASN A 15 16.88 20.02 2.05
N MET A 16 15.97 20.18 3.01
CA MET A 16 14.62 20.68 2.76
C MET A 16 14.63 22.08 2.14
N GLN A 17 15.48 22.97 2.65
CA GLN A 17 15.63 24.31 2.08
C GLN A 17 16.21 24.26 0.66
N ALA A 18 17.16 23.37 0.39
CA ALA A 18 17.73 23.18 -0.94
C ALA A 18 16.69 22.63 -1.94
N ASP A 19 15.89 21.64 -1.51
CA ASP A 19 14.82 21.04 -2.30
C ASP A 19 13.75 22.10 -2.66
N LEU A 20 13.31 22.93 -1.70
CA LEU A 20 12.36 24.03 -1.95
C LEU A 20 12.94 25.12 -2.85
N ARG A 21 14.22 25.48 -2.72
CA ARG A 21 14.87 26.44 -3.63
C ARG A 21 14.91 25.89 -5.05
N SER A 22 15.22 24.61 -5.20
CA SER A 22 15.27 23.94 -6.51
C SER A 22 13.89 23.91 -7.15
N LEU A 23 12.86 23.58 -6.37
CA LEU A 23 11.46 23.63 -6.80
C LEU A 23 11.04 25.05 -7.23
N SER A 24 11.37 26.08 -6.44
CA SER A 24 11.06 27.48 -6.75
C SER A 24 11.73 27.93 -8.05
N MET A 25 13.01 27.61 -8.24
CA MET A 25 13.74 27.97 -9.45
C MET A 25 13.19 27.29 -10.71
N GLU A 26 12.80 26.01 -10.60
CA GLU A 26 12.25 25.26 -11.74
C GLU A 26 10.83 25.73 -12.10
N SER A 27 10.02 26.07 -11.10
CA SER A 27 8.63 26.49 -11.29
C SER A 27 8.45 27.97 -11.67
N LYS A 28 9.47 28.82 -11.46
CA LYS A 28 9.40 30.28 -11.59
C LYS A 28 8.75 30.81 -12.87
N LYS A 29 8.98 30.18 -14.02
CA LYS A 29 8.50 30.67 -15.33
C LYS A 29 7.08 30.22 -15.66
N LYS A 30 6.73 28.97 -15.33
CA LYS A 30 5.49 28.32 -15.79
C LYS A 30 4.44 28.18 -14.68
N PHE A 31 4.86 28.11 -13.42
CA PHE A 31 3.97 27.85 -12.28
C PHE A 31 4.26 28.80 -11.10
N PRO A 32 3.88 30.09 -11.23
CA PRO A 32 4.04 31.06 -10.15
C PRO A 32 3.46 30.62 -8.78
N PRO A 33 2.30 29.93 -8.69
CA PRO A 33 1.78 29.48 -7.41
C PRO A 33 2.67 28.46 -6.69
N VAL A 34 3.33 27.55 -7.44
CA VAL A 34 4.26 26.56 -6.87
C VAL A 34 5.51 27.26 -6.33
N LYS A 35 5.99 28.27 -7.05
CA LYS A 35 7.13 29.11 -6.65
C LYS A 35 6.83 29.85 -5.34
N GLU A 36 5.67 30.50 -5.23
CA GLU A 36 5.25 31.22 -4.03
C GLU A 36 5.10 30.28 -2.83
N ALA A 37 4.49 29.11 -3.02
CA ALA A 37 4.38 28.08 -1.99
C ALA A 37 5.76 27.61 -1.51
N ALA A 38 6.71 27.41 -2.43
CA ALA A 38 8.07 27.01 -2.10
C ALA A 38 8.85 28.11 -1.34
N GLU A 39 8.72 29.37 -1.75
CA GLU A 39 9.31 30.52 -1.05
C GLU A 39 8.75 30.68 0.37
N SER A 40 7.43 30.55 0.53
CA SER A 40 6.74 30.54 1.83
C SER A 40 7.22 29.40 2.72
N GLY A 41 7.35 28.19 2.16
CA GLY A 41 7.87 27.01 2.86
C GLY A 41 9.28 27.24 3.43
N ILE A 42 10.17 27.90 2.68
CA ILE A 42 11.53 28.22 3.15
C ILE A 42 11.49 29.14 4.37
N VAL A 43 10.65 30.18 4.36
CA VAL A 43 10.49 31.11 5.48
C VAL A 43 9.96 30.38 6.71
N LYS A 44 9.00 29.47 6.52
CA LYS A 44 8.42 28.69 7.62
C LYS A 44 9.42 27.71 8.24
N ILE A 45 10.23 27.01 7.44
CA ILE A 45 11.32 26.15 7.95
C ILE A 45 12.31 26.95 8.81
N LYS A 46 12.72 28.14 8.33
CA LYS A 46 13.61 29.02 9.11
C LYS A 46 12.98 29.46 10.42
N THR A 47 11.68 29.77 10.39
CA THR A 47 10.93 30.17 11.58
C THR A 47 10.83 29.02 12.60
N ILE A 48 10.56 27.80 12.13
CA ILE A 48 10.51 26.60 12.98
C ILE A 48 11.87 26.36 13.62
N SER A 49 12.94 26.41 12.84
CA SER A 49 14.32 26.21 13.32
C SER A 49 14.78 27.27 14.32
N ALA A 50 14.23 28.49 14.26
CA ALA A 50 14.60 29.57 15.16
C ALA A 50 13.78 29.60 16.46
N ARG A 51 12.52 29.14 16.41
CA ARG A 51 11.56 29.26 17.52
C ARG A 51 11.43 28.01 18.39
N ASN A 52 11.82 26.84 17.90
CA ASN A 52 11.59 25.57 18.59
C ASN A 52 12.89 24.93 19.04
N THR A 53 12.90 24.43 20.28
CA THR A 53 13.99 23.63 20.83
C THR A 53 13.92 22.18 20.31
N ASP A 54 12.72 21.62 20.22
CA ASP A 54 12.46 20.35 19.54
C ASP A 54 12.00 20.60 18.10
N ILE A 55 12.97 20.59 17.20
CA ILE A 55 12.73 20.85 15.78
C ILE A 55 11.96 19.69 15.13
N LEU A 56 12.20 18.44 15.53
CA LEU A 56 11.55 17.29 14.89
C LEU A 56 10.07 17.23 15.21
N ALA A 57 9.69 17.46 16.48
CA ALA A 57 8.29 17.55 16.86
C ALA A 57 7.57 18.68 16.11
N ALA A 58 8.17 19.88 16.08
CA ALA A 58 7.59 21.03 15.39
C ALA A 58 7.46 20.81 13.86
N LEU A 59 8.44 20.13 13.24
CA LEU A 59 8.36 19.74 11.82
C LEU A 59 7.22 18.75 11.58
N LYS A 60 7.04 17.77 12.47
CA LYS A 60 5.97 16.77 12.36
C LYS A 60 4.59 17.41 12.48
N GLU A 61 4.41 18.33 13.44
CA GLU A 61 3.17 19.10 13.61
C GLU A 61 2.84 19.96 12.38
N ASN A 62 3.85 20.56 11.76
CA ASN A 62 3.68 21.41 10.57
C ASN A 62 3.82 20.65 9.26
N SER A 63 3.91 19.32 9.29
CA SER A 63 4.30 18.49 8.14
C SER A 63 3.38 18.65 6.93
N SER A 64 2.06 18.78 7.13
CA SER A 64 1.08 18.96 6.05
C SER A 64 1.37 20.20 5.21
N GLU A 65 1.71 21.32 5.84
CA GLU A 65 2.09 22.56 5.15
C GLU A 65 3.50 22.48 4.56
N MET A 66 4.40 21.69 5.16
CA MET A 66 5.76 21.48 4.63
C MET A 66 5.78 20.64 3.35
N VAL A 67 4.87 19.66 3.25
CA VAL A 67 4.77 18.83 2.04
C VAL A 67 4.00 19.53 0.92
N GLN A 68 3.13 20.50 1.25
CA GLN A 68 2.23 21.16 0.30
C GLN A 68 2.91 21.73 -0.94
N PRO A 69 4.05 22.45 -0.89
CA PRO A 69 4.72 22.94 -2.10
C PRO A 69 5.12 21.81 -3.05
N PHE A 70 5.59 20.69 -2.50
CA PHE A 70 5.97 19.52 -3.29
C PHE A 70 4.75 18.82 -3.88
N LEU A 71 3.64 18.71 -3.13
CA LEU A 71 2.38 18.19 -3.65
C LEU A 71 1.87 19.05 -4.83
N MET A 72 1.91 20.39 -4.70
CA MET A 72 1.59 21.30 -5.80
C MET A 72 2.54 21.10 -6.99
N GLY A 73 3.83 20.87 -6.74
CA GLY A 73 4.82 20.53 -7.74
C GLY A 73 4.46 19.27 -8.52
N CYS A 74 4.12 18.18 -7.83
CA CYS A 74 3.61 16.95 -8.46
C CYS A 74 2.34 17.21 -9.29
N GLY A 75 1.45 18.07 -8.80
CA GLY A 75 0.21 18.45 -9.50
C GLY A 75 0.43 19.21 -10.82
N THR A 76 1.61 19.78 -11.07
CA THR A 76 1.95 20.42 -12.35
C THR A 76 2.07 19.43 -13.51
N LYS A 77 2.33 18.15 -13.20
CA LYS A 77 2.56 17.06 -14.17
C LYS A 77 3.78 17.26 -15.08
N GLU A 78 4.58 18.30 -14.86
CA GLU A 78 5.84 18.48 -15.59
C GLU A 78 6.89 17.52 -15.01
N PRO A 79 7.49 16.63 -15.83
CA PRO A 79 8.33 15.54 -15.34
C PRO A 79 9.42 16.01 -14.38
N LYS A 80 10.17 17.05 -14.74
CA LYS A 80 11.28 17.56 -13.91
C LYS A 80 10.82 18.11 -12.55
N ILE A 81 9.67 18.79 -12.51
CA ILE A 81 9.09 19.33 -11.26
C ILE A 81 8.57 18.18 -10.38
N THR A 82 7.86 17.23 -10.98
CA THR A 82 7.36 16.04 -10.29
C THR A 82 8.50 15.22 -9.70
N GLN A 83 9.59 15.02 -10.44
CA GLN A 83 10.77 14.29 -9.97
C GLN A 83 11.43 14.95 -8.76
N LEU A 84 11.65 16.26 -8.81
CA LEU A 84 12.21 17.03 -7.68
C LEU A 84 11.29 16.93 -6.45
N SER A 85 9.99 17.03 -6.67
CA SER A 85 8.99 17.00 -5.60
C SER A 85 8.89 15.63 -4.93
N LEU A 86 8.86 14.54 -5.72
CA LEU A 86 8.83 13.18 -5.19
C LEU A 86 10.11 12.86 -4.41
N ALA A 87 11.28 13.24 -4.92
CA ALA A 87 12.54 13.01 -4.22
C ALA A 87 12.59 13.72 -2.86
N ALA A 88 12.09 14.96 -2.78
CA ALA A 88 11.99 15.69 -1.52
C ALA A 88 11.01 15.01 -0.54
N ILE A 89 9.86 14.57 -1.02
CA ILE A 89 8.86 13.83 -0.22
C ILE A 89 9.45 12.53 0.35
N GLN A 90 10.13 11.73 -0.46
CA GLN A 90 10.79 10.49 -0.01
C GLN A 90 11.85 10.75 1.06
N ARG A 91 12.59 11.86 0.93
CA ARG A 91 13.57 12.30 1.93
C ARG A 91 12.88 12.61 3.26
N LEU A 92 11.76 13.35 3.23
CA LEU A 92 10.97 13.66 4.44
C LEU A 92 10.47 12.39 5.13
N MET A 93 9.96 11.42 4.37
CA MET A 93 9.49 10.14 4.91
C MET A 93 10.60 9.35 5.60
N SER A 94 11.80 9.34 5.01
CA SER A 94 12.98 8.65 5.57
C SER A 94 13.43 9.21 6.93
N HIS A 95 13.01 10.42 7.27
CA HIS A 95 13.29 11.07 8.55
C HIS A 95 12.13 11.02 9.55
N GLU A 96 11.04 10.29 9.24
CA GLU A 96 9.86 10.09 10.10
C GLU A 96 9.13 11.39 10.52
N VAL A 97 9.32 12.49 9.78
CA VAL A 97 8.69 13.81 10.04
C VAL A 97 7.31 13.97 9.38
N VAL A 98 6.73 12.89 8.86
CA VAL A 98 5.43 12.92 8.17
C VAL A 98 4.32 12.54 9.14
N SER A 99 3.38 13.45 9.37
CA SER A 99 2.15 13.17 10.13
C SER A 99 1.17 12.31 9.33
N GLU A 100 0.17 11.75 10.01
CA GLU A 100 -0.91 10.99 9.38
C GLU A 100 -1.66 11.80 8.31
N ALA A 101 -2.00 13.06 8.61
CA ALA A 101 -2.66 13.96 7.65
C ALA A 101 -1.80 14.22 6.41
N ALA A 102 -0.49 14.44 6.60
CA ALA A 102 0.45 14.61 5.49
C ALA A 102 0.57 13.32 4.67
N ALA A 103 0.62 12.15 5.30
CA ALA A 103 0.66 10.85 4.63
C ALA A 103 -0.57 10.64 3.75
N GLY A 104 -1.78 10.94 4.24
CA GLY A 104 -3.01 10.88 3.46
C GLY A 104 -2.97 11.76 2.21
N ASN A 105 -2.50 13.00 2.34
CA ASN A 105 -2.33 13.92 1.21
C ASN A 105 -1.32 13.40 0.18
N ILE A 106 -0.22 12.80 0.65
CA ILE A 106 0.78 12.21 -0.23
C ILE A 106 0.20 11.00 -0.99
N ILE A 107 -0.49 10.08 -0.31
CA ILE A 107 -1.13 8.93 -0.95
C ILE A 107 -2.15 9.38 -2.01
N HIS A 108 -2.93 10.42 -1.72
CA HIS A 108 -3.85 11.00 -2.69
C HIS A 108 -3.12 11.52 -3.93
N MET A 109 -2.00 12.24 -3.75
CA MET A 109 -1.19 12.74 -4.86
C MET A 109 -0.54 11.61 -5.66
N LEU A 110 0.01 10.59 -4.99
CA LEU A 110 0.60 9.42 -5.66
C LEU A 110 -0.44 8.68 -6.51
N TRP A 111 -1.68 8.59 -6.03
CA TRP A 111 -2.79 8.04 -6.79
C TRP A 111 -3.05 8.83 -8.08
N GLN A 112 -3.11 10.17 -7.99
CA GLN A 112 -3.28 11.01 -9.17
C GLN A 112 -2.14 10.82 -10.17
N LEU A 113 -0.89 10.78 -9.72
CA LEU A 113 0.27 10.55 -10.60
C LEU A 113 0.21 9.18 -11.30
N MET A 114 -0.24 8.14 -10.60
CA MET A 114 -0.47 6.82 -11.19
C MET A 114 -1.53 6.89 -12.30
N GLU A 115 -2.65 7.60 -12.09
CA GLU A 115 -3.70 7.77 -13.10
C GLU A 115 -3.20 8.53 -14.35
N PHE A 116 -2.22 9.42 -14.18
CA PHE A 116 -1.54 10.09 -15.30
C PHE A 116 -0.41 9.26 -15.93
N GLY A 117 -0.06 8.10 -15.39
CA GLY A 117 1.03 7.26 -15.88
C GLY A 117 2.41 7.90 -15.74
N LEU A 118 2.63 8.70 -14.68
CA LEU A 118 3.89 9.42 -14.46
C LEU A 118 4.72 8.77 -13.34
N GLU A 119 6.02 8.61 -13.61
CA GLU A 119 7.03 8.21 -12.61
C GLU A 119 6.69 6.90 -11.85
N GLU A 120 6.04 5.93 -12.51
CA GLU A 120 5.48 4.70 -11.88
C GLU A 120 6.46 3.99 -10.92
N LEU A 121 7.73 3.82 -11.31
CA LEU A 121 8.76 3.23 -10.46
C LEU A 121 9.02 4.04 -9.18
N LYS A 122 9.04 5.38 -9.27
CA LYS A 122 9.19 6.23 -8.09
C LYS A 122 7.94 6.22 -7.23
N LEU A 123 6.75 6.06 -7.81
CA LEU A 123 5.53 5.90 -7.03
C LEU A 123 5.62 4.65 -6.13
N LEU A 124 6.00 3.50 -6.71
CA LEU A 124 6.20 2.25 -5.95
C LEU A 124 7.22 2.42 -4.82
N GLN A 125 8.37 3.03 -5.11
CA GLN A 125 9.39 3.31 -4.10
C GLN A 125 8.87 4.25 -3.01
N THR A 126 8.13 5.29 -3.38
CA THR A 126 7.57 6.26 -2.42
C THR A 126 6.55 5.60 -1.50
N VAL A 127 5.64 4.80 -2.04
CA VAL A 127 4.67 4.05 -1.24
C VAL A 127 5.37 3.09 -0.29
N LEU A 128 6.37 2.35 -0.77
CA LEU A 128 7.09 1.41 0.07
C LEU A 128 7.82 2.11 1.23
N VAL A 129 8.51 3.22 0.96
CA VAL A 129 9.17 4.02 2.01
C VAL A 129 8.13 4.54 3.01
N LEU A 130 7.02 5.11 2.54
CA LEU A 130 5.95 5.60 3.41
C LEU A 130 5.42 4.49 4.33
N LEU A 131 5.16 3.30 3.79
CA LEU A 131 4.59 2.20 4.56
C LEU A 131 5.62 1.49 5.45
N THR A 132 6.92 1.60 5.18
CA THR A 132 7.95 1.00 6.05
C THR A 132 8.39 1.95 7.17
N THR A 133 8.36 3.26 6.95
CA THR A 133 8.79 4.25 7.96
C THR A 133 7.66 4.83 8.80
N ASN A 134 6.43 4.88 8.27
CA ASN A 134 5.29 5.44 8.99
C ASN A 134 4.28 4.35 9.36
N THR A 135 4.16 4.06 10.66
CA THR A 135 3.23 3.08 11.21
C THR A 135 1.84 3.65 11.52
N THR A 136 1.60 4.94 11.30
CA THR A 136 0.34 5.63 11.62
C THR A 136 -0.66 5.64 10.46
N VAL A 137 -0.28 5.19 9.26
CA VAL A 137 -1.20 5.06 8.12
C VAL A 137 -2.04 3.80 8.28
N HIS A 138 -3.36 3.97 8.44
CA HIS A 138 -4.36 2.92 8.66
C HIS A 138 -5.57 3.07 7.75
N ASP A 139 -6.49 2.08 7.80
CA ASP A 139 -7.81 2.10 7.19
C ASP A 139 -7.77 2.44 5.68
N GLU A 140 -8.61 3.37 5.21
CA GLU A 140 -8.78 3.70 3.79
C GLU A 140 -7.50 4.22 3.15
N ALA A 141 -6.67 4.97 3.89
CA ALA A 141 -5.42 5.49 3.38
C ALA A 141 -4.43 4.36 3.07
N LEU A 142 -4.32 3.36 3.96
CA LEU A 142 -3.49 2.18 3.74
C LEU A 142 -4.03 1.34 2.58
N ALA A 143 -5.35 1.10 2.55
CA ALA A 143 -5.99 0.37 1.46
C ALA A 143 -5.67 1.01 0.10
N LYS A 144 -5.83 2.32 -0.01
CA LYS A 144 -5.55 3.08 -1.24
C LYS A 144 -4.09 2.97 -1.67
N ALA A 145 -3.14 2.97 -0.73
CA ALA A 145 -1.72 2.77 -1.03
C ALA A 145 -1.43 1.35 -1.56
N ILE A 146 -2.07 0.33 -0.98
CA ILE A 146 -1.95 -1.07 -1.43
C ILE A 146 -2.53 -1.22 -2.84
N VAL A 147 -3.73 -0.68 -3.08
CA VAL A 147 -4.41 -0.73 -4.39
C VAL A 147 -3.57 -0.04 -5.45
N LEU A 148 -2.89 1.07 -5.13
CA LEU A 148 -1.95 1.72 -6.03
C LEU A 148 -0.85 0.75 -6.49
N CYS A 149 -0.23 0.02 -5.56
CA CYS A 149 0.80 -0.98 -5.90
C CYS A 149 0.26 -2.11 -6.78
N PHE A 150 -0.95 -2.60 -6.49
CA PHE A 150 -1.59 -3.61 -7.34
C PHE A 150 -1.91 -3.08 -8.74
N ARG A 151 -2.45 -1.87 -8.88
CA ARG A 151 -2.74 -1.28 -10.19
C ARG A 151 -1.47 -1.09 -11.02
N LEU A 152 -0.35 -0.71 -10.39
CA LEU A 152 0.95 -0.63 -11.05
C LEU A 152 1.52 -2.02 -11.41
N HIS A 153 1.09 -3.10 -10.75
CA HIS A 153 1.47 -4.46 -11.13
C HIS A 153 0.79 -4.94 -12.42
N PHE A 154 -0.27 -4.30 -12.89
CA PHE A 154 -0.94 -4.66 -14.15
C PHE A 154 -0.68 -3.66 -15.29
N THR A 155 0.38 -2.86 -15.16
CA THR A 155 0.84 -1.98 -16.25
C THR A 155 1.55 -2.78 -17.33
N LYS A 156 1.61 -2.19 -18.53
CA LYS A 156 2.23 -2.79 -19.72
C LYS A 156 3.75 -2.85 -19.65
N ASP A 157 4.37 -2.03 -18.80
CA ASP A 157 5.82 -1.99 -18.66
C ASP A 157 6.33 -3.13 -17.77
N ASN A 158 7.16 -4.01 -18.32
CA ASN A 158 7.63 -5.20 -17.60
C ASN A 158 8.50 -4.85 -16.39
N ILE A 159 9.23 -3.73 -16.41
CA ILE A 159 10.11 -3.34 -15.30
C ILE A 159 9.25 -2.85 -14.14
N THR A 160 8.29 -1.96 -14.40
CA THR A 160 7.29 -1.52 -13.42
C THR A 160 6.49 -2.71 -12.89
N ASN A 161 6.01 -3.60 -13.77
CA ASN A 161 5.21 -4.75 -13.41
C ASN A 161 5.93 -5.67 -12.39
N ASN A 162 7.18 -6.05 -12.68
CA ASN A 162 7.98 -6.90 -11.80
C ASN A 162 8.33 -6.20 -10.48
N THR A 163 8.66 -4.91 -10.54
CA THR A 163 8.96 -4.10 -9.34
C THR A 163 7.72 -3.96 -8.46
N ALA A 164 6.56 -3.76 -9.06
CA ALA A 164 5.28 -3.67 -8.37
C ALA A 164 4.93 -5.01 -7.71
N ALA A 165 5.15 -6.14 -8.37
CA ALA A 165 4.93 -7.47 -7.78
C ALA A 165 5.73 -7.66 -6.48
N ALA A 166 7.02 -7.29 -6.52
CA ALA A 166 7.89 -7.34 -5.34
C ALA A 166 7.43 -6.36 -4.26
N THR A 167 7.02 -5.16 -4.66
CA THR A 167 6.51 -4.13 -3.75
C THR A 167 5.22 -4.58 -3.06
N VAL A 168 4.28 -5.18 -3.78
CA VAL A 168 3.03 -5.72 -3.22
C VAL A 168 3.33 -6.79 -2.17
N ARG A 169 4.21 -7.77 -2.47
CA ARG A 169 4.64 -8.79 -1.50
C ARG A 169 5.23 -8.15 -0.24
N GLN A 170 6.10 -7.17 -0.42
CA GLN A 170 6.72 -6.46 0.71
C GLN A 170 5.67 -5.68 1.53
N VAL A 171 4.76 -4.97 0.87
CA VAL A 171 3.72 -4.19 1.56
C VAL A 171 2.78 -5.10 2.34
N VAL A 172 2.36 -6.23 1.76
CA VAL A 172 1.56 -7.24 2.48
C VAL A 172 2.32 -7.72 3.73
N THR A 173 3.59 -8.08 3.58
CA THR A 173 4.45 -8.49 4.71
C THR A 173 4.51 -7.41 5.79
N VAL A 174 4.75 -6.16 5.40
CA VAL A 174 4.84 -5.00 6.33
C VAL A 174 3.54 -4.81 7.11
N VAL A 175 2.36 -5.00 6.50
CA VAL A 175 1.08 -4.88 7.21
C VAL A 175 0.98 -5.92 8.35
N PHE A 176 1.41 -7.15 8.11
CA PHE A 176 1.42 -8.19 9.13
C PHE A 176 2.52 -7.98 10.19
N GLU A 177 3.71 -7.51 9.79
CA GLU A 177 4.76 -7.13 10.73
C GLU A 177 4.30 -6.02 11.68
N ARG A 178 3.58 -5.01 11.16
CA ARG A 178 2.98 -3.94 11.98
C ARG A 178 2.01 -4.49 13.01
N MET A 179 1.15 -5.45 12.63
CA MET A 179 0.24 -6.12 13.56
C MET A 179 1.01 -6.85 14.66
N VAL A 180 2.03 -7.64 14.30
CA VAL A 180 2.84 -8.39 15.28
C VAL A 180 3.58 -7.43 16.22
N ALA A 181 4.12 -6.33 15.71
CA ALA A 181 4.79 -5.32 16.51
C ALA A 181 3.82 -4.57 17.45
N GLU A 182 2.63 -4.23 16.97
CA GLU A 182 1.55 -3.67 17.80
C GLU A 182 1.15 -4.66 18.89
N GLU A 183 1.00 -5.94 18.58
CA GLU A 183 0.66 -6.94 19.60
C GLU A 183 1.74 -7.04 20.69
N GLN A 184 3.01 -7.15 20.30
CA GLN A 184 4.13 -7.27 21.24
C GLN A 184 4.25 -6.07 22.19
N ARG A 185 3.99 -4.84 21.70
CA ARG A 185 4.00 -3.63 22.54
C ARG A 185 2.96 -3.67 23.65
N PHE A 186 1.90 -4.44 23.48
CA PHE A 186 0.77 -4.51 24.39
C PHE A 186 0.65 -5.88 25.08
N LYS A 187 1.55 -6.84 24.81
CA LYS A 187 1.70 -8.09 25.58
C LYS A 187 2.20 -7.74 26.98
N GLY A 188 1.28 -7.34 27.86
CA GLY A 188 1.56 -6.90 29.23
C GLY A 188 0.56 -5.88 29.79
N VAL A 189 -0.24 -5.24 28.93
CA VAL A 189 -1.36 -4.41 29.37
C VAL A 189 -2.59 -5.31 29.38
N VAL A 190 -3.05 -5.70 30.56
CA VAL A 190 -4.30 -6.46 30.73
C VAL A 190 -5.44 -5.54 30.31
N GLU A 191 -5.90 -5.68 29.08
CA GLU A 191 -7.07 -4.97 28.59
C GLU A 191 -8.30 -5.76 29.08
N GLU A 192 -9.02 -5.20 30.07
CA GLU A 192 -10.36 -5.68 30.44
C GLU A 192 -11.24 -5.60 29.19
N ALA A 193 -11.53 -6.76 28.59
CA ALA A 193 -12.47 -6.85 27.48
C ALA A 193 -13.81 -6.25 27.93
N PRO A 194 -14.42 -5.31 27.16
CA PRO A 194 -15.70 -4.74 27.54
C PRO A 194 -16.75 -5.84 27.68
N LEU A 195 -17.35 -5.95 28.88
CA LEU A 195 -18.50 -6.81 29.12
C LEU A 195 -19.70 -6.28 28.33
N VAL A 196 -19.96 -6.83 27.15
CA VAL A 196 -21.23 -6.59 26.46
C VAL A 196 -21.85 -7.94 26.11
N GLN A 197 -23.08 -8.20 26.57
CA GLN A 197 -23.87 -9.38 26.21
C GLN A 197 -24.42 -9.26 24.78
N GLY A 198 -24.31 -10.30 23.94
CA GLY A 198 -24.94 -10.35 22.61
C GLY A 198 -24.26 -11.30 21.60
N ASN A 199 -25.07 -12.14 20.93
CA ASN A 199 -24.73 -13.28 20.06
C ASN A 199 -23.39 -13.23 19.28
N SER A 200 -22.62 -14.31 19.43
CA SER A 200 -21.20 -14.49 19.08
C SER A 200 -20.81 -14.65 17.60
N ASN A 201 -21.68 -14.37 16.61
CA ASN A 201 -21.35 -14.65 15.19
C ASN A 201 -21.04 -13.42 14.33
N ARG A 202 -21.09 -12.20 14.86
CA ARG A 202 -20.77 -10.95 14.12
C ARG A 202 -19.75 -10.04 14.82
N ARG A 203 -19.13 -10.50 15.91
CA ARG A 203 -18.41 -9.65 16.86
C ARG A 203 -16.89 -9.48 16.65
N CYS A 204 -16.34 -9.94 15.55
CA CYS A 204 -14.91 -10.20 15.52
C CYS A 204 -14.02 -8.99 15.16
N VAL A 205 -14.41 -8.08 14.26
CA VAL A 205 -13.44 -7.11 13.71
C VAL A 205 -13.35 -5.81 14.50
N THR A 206 -14.41 -5.39 15.19
CA THR A 206 -14.47 -4.06 15.85
C THR A 206 -13.67 -3.96 17.14
N THR A 207 -13.27 -5.10 17.72
CA THR A 207 -12.41 -5.18 18.90
C THR A 207 -10.93 -5.27 18.56
N LEU A 208 -10.60 -5.43 17.27
CA LEU A 208 -9.22 -5.46 16.82
C LEU A 208 -8.60 -4.06 16.90
N ARG A 209 -7.33 -4.03 17.28
CA ARG A 209 -6.51 -2.83 17.23
C ARG A 209 -6.25 -2.41 15.78
N PRO A 210 -5.84 -1.15 15.52
CA PRO A 210 -5.72 -0.62 14.16
C PRO A 210 -4.89 -1.49 13.21
N CYS A 211 -3.68 -1.91 13.59
CA CYS A 211 -2.85 -2.75 12.70
C CYS A 211 -3.46 -4.14 12.48
N ALA A 212 -4.04 -4.73 13.53
CA ALA A 212 -4.71 -6.03 13.43
C ALA A 212 -5.95 -5.97 12.54
N LYS A 213 -6.72 -4.88 12.61
CA LYS A 213 -7.87 -4.62 11.75
C LYS A 213 -7.43 -4.47 10.29
N ASP A 214 -6.39 -3.70 10.00
CA ASP A 214 -5.84 -3.56 8.65
C ASP A 214 -5.40 -4.90 8.06
N ALA A 215 -4.66 -5.70 8.83
CA ALA A 215 -4.20 -7.03 8.41
C ALA A 215 -5.39 -7.99 8.17
N TYR A 216 -6.41 -7.93 9.02
CA TYR A 216 -7.63 -8.72 8.86
C TYR A 216 -8.36 -8.36 7.55
N MET A 217 -8.59 -7.06 7.31
CA MET A 217 -9.29 -6.58 6.12
C MET A 217 -8.52 -6.92 4.84
N LEU A 218 -7.19 -6.77 4.86
CA LEU A 218 -6.30 -7.16 3.76
C LEU A 218 -6.43 -8.65 3.45
N PHE A 219 -6.29 -9.53 4.45
CA PHE A 219 -6.33 -10.98 4.25
C PHE A 219 -7.69 -11.45 3.73
N GLN A 220 -8.77 -10.89 4.28
CA GLN A 220 -10.13 -11.16 3.84
C GLN A 220 -10.30 -10.81 2.35
N ASP A 221 -9.83 -9.64 1.94
CA ASP A 221 -9.94 -9.21 0.54
C ASP A 221 -9.03 -9.99 -0.40
N LEU A 222 -7.84 -10.40 0.02
CA LEU A 222 -7.01 -11.32 -0.75
C LEU A 222 -7.76 -12.64 -1.02
N CYS A 223 -8.45 -13.19 -0.02
CA CYS A 223 -9.28 -14.39 -0.21
C CYS A 223 -10.42 -14.16 -1.21
N GLN A 224 -11.10 -13.02 -1.14
CA GLN A 224 -12.18 -12.64 -2.06
C GLN A 224 -11.66 -12.50 -3.49
N LEU A 225 -10.57 -11.76 -3.67
CA LEU A 225 -9.96 -11.52 -4.97
C LEU A 225 -9.48 -12.84 -5.61
N VAL A 226 -8.92 -13.78 -4.84
CA VAL A 226 -8.54 -15.13 -5.36
C VAL A 226 -9.78 -15.95 -5.76
N ASN A 227 -10.93 -15.69 -5.14
CA ASN A 227 -12.20 -16.30 -5.51
C ASN A 227 -12.92 -15.58 -6.66
N ALA A 228 -12.34 -14.49 -7.19
CA ALA A 228 -12.92 -13.57 -8.17
C ALA A 228 -14.17 -12.81 -7.66
N ASP A 229 -14.27 -12.63 -6.34
CA ASP A 229 -15.27 -11.76 -5.72
C ASP A 229 -14.72 -10.33 -5.54
N ALA A 230 -15.61 -9.35 -5.43
CA ALA A 230 -15.23 -7.95 -5.20
C ALA A 230 -14.67 -7.76 -3.77
N PRO A 231 -13.57 -7.00 -3.61
CA PRO A 231 -13.03 -6.68 -2.29
C PRO A 231 -13.92 -5.67 -1.54
N TYR A 232 -13.90 -5.70 -0.21
CA TYR A 232 -14.64 -4.73 0.62
C TYR A 232 -13.81 -3.49 0.99
N TRP A 233 -12.51 -3.66 1.18
CA TRP A 233 -11.57 -2.67 1.68
C TRP A 233 -10.61 -2.17 0.61
N LEU A 234 -10.11 -3.06 -0.26
CA LEU A 234 -9.25 -2.72 -1.40
C LEU A 234 -10.06 -2.11 -2.57
N VAL A 235 -10.77 -1.02 -2.29
CA VAL A 235 -11.61 -0.31 -3.26
C VAL A 235 -10.76 0.26 -4.39
N GLY A 236 -11.17 0.00 -5.63
CA GLY A 236 -10.45 0.42 -6.84
C GLY A 236 -9.48 -0.63 -7.39
N MET A 237 -9.45 -1.84 -6.81
CA MET A 237 -8.85 -3.00 -7.46
C MET A 237 -9.54 -3.30 -8.77
N THR A 238 -8.75 -3.47 -9.83
CA THR A 238 -9.25 -3.78 -11.17
C THR A 238 -8.93 -5.21 -11.57
N GLU A 239 -7.73 -5.68 -11.21
CA GLU A 239 -7.20 -6.94 -11.70
C GLU A 239 -6.34 -7.61 -10.63
N MET A 240 -6.41 -8.93 -10.55
CA MET A 240 -5.48 -9.75 -9.79
C MET A 240 -5.44 -11.15 -10.40
N THR A 241 -4.26 -11.68 -10.67
CA THR A 241 -4.16 -13.08 -11.11
C THR A 241 -4.34 -14.02 -9.93
N ARG A 242 -5.01 -15.14 -10.19
CA ARG A 242 -5.27 -16.16 -9.15
C ARG A 242 -3.99 -16.70 -8.54
N THR A 243 -2.99 -17.00 -9.38
CA THR A 243 -1.70 -17.51 -8.94
C THR A 243 -1.02 -16.53 -7.99
N PHE A 244 -0.93 -15.25 -8.37
CA PHE A 244 -0.29 -14.25 -7.52
C PHE A 244 -1.03 -14.06 -6.20
N GLY A 245 -2.36 -14.03 -6.20
CA GLY A 245 -3.12 -13.97 -4.96
C GLY A 245 -2.92 -15.19 -4.06
N LEU A 246 -2.82 -16.40 -4.63
CA LEU A 246 -2.49 -17.61 -3.87
C LEU A 246 -1.08 -17.57 -3.29
N GLU A 247 -0.09 -17.06 -4.04
CA GLU A 247 1.27 -16.85 -3.53
C GLU A 247 1.28 -15.89 -2.33
N LEU A 248 0.48 -14.82 -2.38
CA LEU A 248 0.35 -13.87 -1.26
C LEU A 248 -0.30 -14.53 -0.04
N LEU A 249 -1.38 -15.31 -0.24
CA LEU A 249 -2.03 -16.05 0.84
C LEU A 249 -1.07 -17.08 1.47
N GLU A 250 -0.34 -17.82 0.64
CA GLU A 250 0.66 -18.79 1.08
C GLU A 250 1.77 -18.12 1.89
N SER A 251 2.36 -17.03 1.40
CA SER A 251 3.40 -16.28 2.11
C SER A 251 2.89 -15.80 3.47
N VAL A 252 1.71 -15.18 3.54
CA VAL A 252 1.15 -14.71 4.82
C VAL A 252 0.94 -15.86 5.81
N LEU A 253 0.41 -16.99 5.36
CA LEU A 253 0.15 -18.16 6.22
C LEU A 253 1.44 -18.81 6.73
N ASN A 254 2.47 -18.85 5.90
CA ASN A 254 3.77 -19.43 6.24
C ASN A 254 4.61 -18.50 7.12
N ASP A 255 4.60 -17.20 6.86
CA ASP A 255 5.46 -16.22 7.54
C ASP A 255 4.85 -15.76 8.87
N PHE A 256 3.52 -15.74 8.99
CA PHE A 256 2.80 -15.27 10.18
C PHE A 256 1.82 -16.29 10.80
N PRO A 257 2.20 -17.57 11.00
CA PRO A 257 1.28 -18.60 11.50
C PRO A 257 0.72 -18.27 12.88
N GLN A 258 1.50 -17.58 13.72
CA GLN A 258 1.09 -17.18 15.06
C GLN A 258 -0.11 -16.23 15.07
N VAL A 259 -0.26 -15.37 14.05
CA VAL A 259 -1.42 -14.48 13.91
C VAL A 259 -2.71 -15.30 13.83
N PHE A 260 -2.71 -16.37 13.03
CA PHE A 260 -3.88 -17.21 12.83
C PHE A 260 -4.17 -18.18 13.98
N LEU A 261 -3.18 -18.48 14.81
CA LEU A 261 -3.31 -19.35 15.98
C LEU A 261 -3.74 -18.59 17.24
N GLN A 262 -3.34 -17.32 17.38
CA GLN A 262 -3.57 -16.52 18.59
C GLN A 262 -4.85 -15.67 18.51
N HIS A 263 -5.26 -15.25 17.31
CA HIS A 263 -6.42 -14.38 17.10
C HIS A 263 -7.61 -15.18 16.55
N GLN A 264 -8.71 -15.24 17.30
CA GLN A 264 -9.90 -16.02 16.93
C GLN A 264 -10.52 -15.52 15.63
N GLU A 265 -10.43 -14.22 15.38
CA GLU A 265 -10.87 -13.53 14.18
C GLU A 265 -10.17 -14.09 12.94
N PHE A 266 -8.84 -14.26 13.00
CA PHE A 266 -8.05 -14.81 11.91
C PHE A 266 -8.28 -16.32 11.76
N SER A 267 -8.42 -17.07 12.85
CA SER A 267 -8.81 -18.48 12.79
C SER A 267 -10.18 -18.66 12.11
N PHE A 268 -11.12 -17.74 12.33
CA PHE A 268 -12.41 -17.75 11.67
C PHE A 268 -12.30 -17.48 10.16
N LEU A 269 -11.43 -16.55 9.73
CA LEU A 269 -11.14 -16.35 8.30
C LEU A 269 -10.58 -17.61 7.63
N LEU A 270 -9.72 -18.37 8.32
CA LEU A 270 -9.23 -19.65 7.79
C LEU A 270 -10.41 -20.60 7.52
N LYS A 271 -11.29 -20.77 8.50
CA LYS A 271 -12.41 -21.71 8.43
C LYS A 271 -13.44 -21.31 7.38
N GLU A 272 -13.81 -20.03 7.32
CA GLU A 272 -14.92 -19.56 6.48
C GLU A 272 -14.50 -19.15 5.07
N ARG A 273 -13.23 -18.78 4.85
CA ARG A 273 -12.77 -18.28 3.56
C ARG A 273 -11.69 -19.16 2.96
N VAL A 274 -10.61 -19.44 3.70
CA VAL A 274 -9.45 -20.19 3.15
C VAL A 274 -9.81 -21.65 2.89
N CYS A 275 -10.39 -22.36 3.86
CA CYS A 275 -10.74 -23.77 3.69
C CYS A 275 -11.71 -23.99 2.51
N PRO A 276 -12.84 -23.25 2.38
CA PRO A 276 -13.72 -23.37 1.22
C PRO A 276 -13.03 -23.01 -0.09
N LEU A 277 -12.16 -22.00 -0.10
CA LEU A 277 -11.39 -21.60 -1.28
C LEU A 277 -10.47 -22.72 -1.76
N VAL A 278 -9.71 -23.34 -0.84
CA VAL A 278 -8.83 -24.48 -1.13
C VAL A 278 -9.65 -25.67 -1.62
N ILE A 279 -10.75 -26.04 -0.93
CA ILE A 279 -11.63 -27.14 -1.36
C ILE A 279 -12.16 -26.89 -2.77
N LYS A 280 -12.61 -25.66 -3.08
CA LYS A 280 -13.10 -25.26 -4.41
C LYS A 280 -12.01 -25.35 -5.48
N LEU A 281 -10.78 -24.98 -5.14
CA LEU A 281 -9.62 -25.01 -6.03
C LEU A 281 -9.15 -26.43 -6.37
N PHE A 282 -9.18 -27.33 -5.38
CA PHE A 282 -8.78 -28.73 -5.55
C PHE A 282 -9.93 -29.63 -6.02
N SER A 283 -11.17 -29.19 -5.91
CA SER A 283 -12.31 -29.92 -6.45
C SER A 283 -12.12 -30.08 -7.97
N PRO A 284 -12.13 -31.32 -8.51
CA PRO A 284 -12.01 -31.54 -9.94
C PRO A 284 -13.07 -30.69 -10.66
N ASN A 285 -12.64 -29.81 -11.55
CA ASN A 285 -13.56 -29.05 -12.39
C ASN A 285 -14.51 -30.04 -13.09
N ILE A 286 -15.77 -30.11 -12.65
CA ILE A 286 -16.83 -30.92 -13.31
C ILE A 286 -17.03 -30.50 -14.78
N LYS A 287 -16.42 -29.39 -15.21
CA LYS A 287 -16.36 -28.97 -16.61
C LYS A 287 -15.40 -29.79 -17.50
N PHE A 288 -14.62 -30.73 -16.96
CA PHE A 288 -13.79 -31.65 -17.77
C PHE A 288 -14.46 -33.01 -18.05
N ARG A 289 -15.80 -33.06 -18.19
CA ARG A 289 -16.51 -34.30 -18.58
C ARG A 289 -17.51 -34.15 -19.74
N GLN A 290 -17.82 -32.94 -20.21
CA GLN A 290 -18.57 -32.76 -21.46
C GLN A 290 -17.60 -32.58 -22.62
N GLY A 291 -17.03 -33.68 -23.09
CA GLY A 291 -16.14 -33.72 -24.26
C GLY A 291 -15.72 -35.12 -24.69
N CYS A 292 -15.88 -36.13 -23.83
CA CYS A 292 -15.69 -37.52 -24.20
C CYS A 292 -16.90 -38.33 -23.74
N GLY A 293 -17.93 -38.37 -24.59
CA GLY A 293 -19.18 -39.04 -24.25
C GLY A 293 -20.30 -38.88 -25.26
N SER A 294 -19.99 -38.89 -26.57
CA SER A 294 -20.95 -39.26 -27.61
C SER A 294 -20.19 -39.94 -28.74
N ALA A 295 -20.43 -41.23 -28.88
CA ALA A 295 -19.99 -42.02 -30.02
C ALA A 295 -20.66 -41.49 -31.31
N GLY A 296 -19.87 -41.36 -32.39
CA GLY A 296 -20.39 -41.23 -33.75
C GLY A 296 -19.52 -40.42 -34.70
N GLY A 297 -18.74 -41.10 -35.55
CA GLY A 297 -18.36 -40.57 -36.88
C GLY A 297 -16.93 -40.08 -37.08
N SER A 298 -16.08 -40.98 -37.62
CA SER A 298 -15.12 -40.78 -38.72
C SER A 298 -14.35 -39.44 -38.89
N GLY A 299 -13.02 -39.54 -38.96
CA GLY A 299 -12.15 -38.63 -39.74
C GLY A 299 -10.88 -38.21 -39.02
N GLY A 300 -9.73 -38.70 -39.47
CA GLY A 300 -8.43 -38.38 -38.88
C GLY A 300 -7.91 -36.98 -39.24
N SER A 301 -7.08 -36.41 -38.35
CA SER A 301 -5.88 -35.64 -38.70
C SER A 301 -5.12 -35.27 -37.41
N SER A 302 -3.80 -35.44 -37.48
CA SER A 302 -2.81 -35.10 -36.47
C SER A 302 -2.46 -33.60 -36.55
N SER A 303 -2.53 -32.86 -35.44
CA SER A 303 -1.87 -31.56 -35.31
C SER A 303 -1.38 -31.29 -33.88
N SER A 304 -0.14 -30.82 -33.78
CA SER A 304 0.62 -30.50 -32.56
C SER A 304 -0.03 -29.45 -31.66
N PRO A 305 0.29 -29.39 -30.35
CA PRO A 305 -0.26 -28.38 -29.46
C PRO A 305 0.45 -27.02 -29.64
N ALA A 306 -0.34 -25.97 -29.83
CA ALA A 306 0.10 -24.57 -29.82
C ALA A 306 0.39 -24.08 -28.38
N PRO A 307 1.16 -22.98 -28.19
CA PRO A 307 1.68 -22.57 -26.89
C PRO A 307 0.58 -22.04 -25.96
N LEU A 308 0.70 -22.35 -24.68
CA LEU A 308 -0.18 -21.94 -23.58
C LEU A 308 -0.29 -20.41 -23.50
N GLU A 309 -1.38 -19.84 -24.01
CA GLU A 309 -1.79 -18.48 -23.66
C GLU A 309 -2.17 -18.42 -22.18
N LYS A 310 -1.57 -17.49 -21.44
CA LYS A 310 -1.88 -17.21 -20.03
C LYS A 310 -3.38 -16.88 -19.90
N PRO A 311 -4.13 -17.56 -19.02
CA PRO A 311 -5.54 -17.27 -18.87
C PRO A 311 -5.73 -15.94 -18.12
N TYR A 312 -6.28 -14.96 -18.82
CA TYR A 312 -6.73 -13.67 -18.31
C TYR A 312 -8.20 -13.79 -17.90
N PHE A 313 -8.53 -13.39 -16.67
CA PHE A 313 -9.91 -13.41 -16.16
C PHE A 313 -10.27 -12.03 -15.60
N PRO A 314 -11.27 -11.34 -16.20
CA PRO A 314 -11.74 -10.07 -15.66
C PRO A 314 -12.52 -10.29 -14.36
N ILE A 315 -12.30 -9.42 -13.38
CA ILE A 315 -13.10 -9.36 -12.15
C ILE A 315 -14.47 -8.76 -12.51
N CYS A 316 -15.56 -9.39 -12.05
CA CYS A 316 -16.90 -8.84 -12.22
C CYS A 316 -17.01 -7.50 -11.46
N MET A 317 -17.35 -6.44 -12.19
CA MET A 317 -17.73 -5.13 -11.65
C MET A 317 -19.06 -5.20 -10.90
#